data_AF-A0A9N9EJA9-F1
#
_entry.id   AF-A0A9N9EJA9-F1
#
_cell.length_a   1.000
_cell.length_b   1.000
_cell.length_c   1.000
_cell.angle_alpha   90.00
_cell.angle_beta   90.00
_cell.angle_gamma   90.00
#
_symmetry.space_group_name_H-M   'P 1'
#
loop_
_entity.id
_entity.type
_entity.pdbx_description
1 polymer ?
#
loop_
_entity_poly.entity_id
_entity_poly.type
_entity_poly.pdbx_seq_one_letter_code
_entity_poly.pdbx_strand_id
1 'polypeptide(L)'
;GAIDCGNDASCDAGKKCASNNTCIPWVANDCGNGYNCDAGTQCSTSNLCQPLGATDCGNRWYCDAGKQCATNNTCIPLGATDCGGGSYCVAGQYCCMKNQCCDNY
;
A
#
# COMPACT_ATOMS: atom_id res chain seq x y z
N GLY A 1 3.87 28.36 18.16
CA GLY A 1 4.48 27.47 19.16
C GLY A 1 5.29 26.44 18.42
N ALA A 2 6.56 26.27 18.79
CA ALA A 2 7.39 25.21 18.23
C ALA A 2 7.04 23.88 18.92
N ILE A 3 7.03 22.79 18.17
CA ILE A 3 6.90 21.42 18.70
C ILE A 3 8.30 20.88 18.92
N ASP A 4 8.64 20.51 20.15
CA ASP A 4 9.91 19.87 20.47
C ASP A 4 9.87 18.39 20.05
N CYS A 5 10.83 17.98 19.23
CA CYS A 5 10.98 16.63 18.72
C CYS A 5 12.14 15.87 19.39
N GLY A 6 12.81 16.48 20.37
CA GLY A 6 14.03 15.96 20.98
C GLY A 6 15.24 16.06 20.04
N ASN A 7 16.43 15.73 20.55
CA ASN A 7 17.71 15.79 19.82
C ASN A 7 17.96 17.16 19.14
N ASP A 8 17.68 18.25 19.86
CA ASP A 8 17.77 19.64 19.37
C ASP A 8 16.91 19.93 18.12
N ALA A 9 15.97 19.06 17.76
CA ALA A 9 15.04 19.26 16.67
C ALA A 9 13.73 19.86 17.19
N SER A 10 13.30 20.96 16.57
CA SER A 10 12.00 21.56 16.84
C SER A 10 11.31 21.98 15.54
N CYS A 11 9.99 21.82 15.50
CA CYS A 11 9.18 22.08 14.31
C CYS A 11 8.31 23.32 14.47
N ASP A 12 8.20 24.09 13.39
CA ASP A 12 7.29 25.23 13.30
C ASP A 12 5.81 24.80 13.45
N ALA A 13 4.95 25.79 13.70
CA ALA A 13 3.51 25.57 13.69
C ALA A 13 3.03 24.97 12.36
N GLY A 14 2.13 23.99 12.43
CA GLY A 14 1.58 23.29 11.24
C GLY A 14 2.41 22.09 10.76
N LYS A 15 3.54 21.82 11.40
CA LYS A 15 4.34 20.60 11.19
C LYS A 15 4.20 19.65 12.38
N LYS A 16 4.69 18.43 12.25
CA LYS A 16 4.86 17.44 13.34
C LYS A 16 6.22 16.76 13.23
N CYS A 17 6.62 16.12 14.31
CA CYS A 17 7.84 15.32 14.38
C CYS A 17 7.66 14.01 13.60
N ALA A 18 8.60 13.72 12.70
CA ALA A 18 8.78 12.41 12.08
C ALA A 18 9.79 11.56 12.86
N SER A 19 9.85 10.27 12.57
CA SER A 19 10.61 9.25 13.28
C SER A 19 12.13 9.45 13.21
N ASN A 20 12.61 10.28 12.29
CA ASN A 20 14.03 10.61 12.09
C ASN A 20 14.39 12.02 12.60
N ASN A 21 13.62 12.56 13.56
CA ASN A 21 13.80 13.90 14.11
C ASN A 21 13.70 15.02 13.05
N THR A 22 12.96 14.79 11.96
CA THR A 22 12.66 15.81 10.96
C THR A 22 11.24 16.33 11.11
N CYS A 23 10.96 17.46 10.48
CA CYS A 23 9.65 18.09 10.52
C CYS A 23 8.90 17.85 9.22
N ILE A 24 7.76 17.16 9.31
CA ILE A 24 6.86 16.92 8.19
C ILE A 24 5.56 17.70 8.36
N PRO A 25 4.80 17.99 7.30
CA PRO A 25 3.47 18.60 7.43
C PRO A 25 2.57 17.79 8.38
N TRP A 26 1.72 18.46 9.16
CA TRP A 26 0.83 17.78 10.14
C TRP A 26 -0.01 16.66 9.50
N VAL A 27 -0.47 16.91 8.26
CA VAL A 27 -1.32 16.03 7.47
C VAL A 27 -0.55 14.95 6.70
N ALA A 28 0.79 15.01 6.67
CA ALA A 28 1.61 14.01 6.00
C ALA A 28 1.72 12.73 6.84
N ASN A 29 1.88 11.59 6.18
CA ASN A 29 2.12 10.30 6.83
C ASN A 29 3.62 10.04 6.89
N ASP A 30 4.13 9.80 8.09
CA ASP A 30 5.52 9.42 8.29
C ASP A 30 5.73 7.95 7.94
N CYS A 31 6.59 7.69 6.96
CA CYS A 31 6.89 6.35 6.49
C CYS A 31 8.21 5.80 7.03
N GLY A 32 8.90 6.56 7.90
CA GLY A 32 10.21 6.21 8.39
C GLY A 32 11.32 6.41 7.36
N ASN A 33 12.58 6.20 7.77
CA ASN A 33 13.78 6.38 6.94
C ASN A 33 13.89 7.75 6.25
N GLY A 34 13.26 8.79 6.81
CA GLY A 34 13.19 10.12 6.20
C GLY A 34 12.26 10.22 5.00
N TYR A 35 11.42 9.22 4.78
CA TYR A 35 10.37 9.22 3.78
C TYR A 35 9.02 9.57 4.41
N ASN A 36 8.23 10.38 3.71
CA ASN A 36 6.88 10.72 4.13
C ASN A 36 5.99 10.90 2.90
N CYS A 37 4.69 10.79 3.13
CA CYS A 37 3.67 10.82 2.11
C CYS A 37 2.65 11.92 2.37
N ASP A 38 2.16 12.54 1.29
CA ASP A 38 1.17 13.61 1.38
C ASP A 38 -0.17 13.11 1.95
N ALA A 39 -0.99 14.06 2.40
CA ALA A 39 -2.35 13.78 2.84
C ALA A 39 -3.12 13.02 1.76
N GLY A 40 -3.88 12.00 2.17
CA GLY A 40 -4.65 11.19 1.22
C GLY A 40 -3.86 10.04 0.57
N THR A 41 -2.58 9.88 0.90
CA THR A 41 -1.73 8.76 0.44
C THR A 41 -1.18 7.96 1.63
N GLN A 42 -0.72 6.74 1.39
CA GLN A 42 -0.12 5.86 2.40
C GLN A 42 1.25 5.37 1.96
N CYS A 43 2.03 4.92 2.93
CA CYS A 43 3.35 4.33 2.71
C CYS A 43 3.22 2.96 2.06
N SER A 44 4.12 2.66 1.12
CA SER A 44 4.37 1.30 0.63
C SER A 44 5.65 0.75 1.22
N THR A 45 5.76 -0.57 1.23
CA THR A 45 6.96 -1.37 1.51
C THR A 45 8.16 -1.00 0.63
N SER A 46 7.93 -0.37 -0.53
CA SER A 46 8.97 0.07 -1.46
C SER A 46 9.43 1.52 -1.24
N ASN A 47 9.09 2.14 -0.10
CA ASN A 47 9.34 3.56 0.20
C ASN A 47 8.76 4.50 -0.88
N LEU A 48 7.57 4.17 -1.37
CA LEU A 48 6.76 5.02 -2.25
C LEU A 48 5.42 5.38 -1.61
N CYS A 49 4.83 6.49 -2.04
CA CYS A 49 3.45 6.84 -1.72
C CYS A 49 2.49 6.21 -2.71
N GLN A 50 1.42 5.63 -2.18
CA GLN A 50 0.33 5.06 -2.96
C GLN A 50 -1.01 5.59 -2.44
N PRO A 51 -2.09 5.54 -3.25
CA PRO A 51 -3.42 5.97 -2.79
C PRO A 51 -3.84 5.26 -1.51
N LEU A 52 -4.58 5.96 -0.65
CA LEU A 52 -5.18 5.33 0.53
C LEU A 52 -6.06 4.14 0.13
N GLY A 53 -5.91 3.03 0.85
CA GLY A 53 -6.66 1.80 0.62
C GLY A 53 -6.15 0.97 -0.57
N ALA A 54 -5.14 1.43 -1.31
CA ALA A 54 -4.44 0.60 -2.29
C ALA A 54 -3.80 -0.61 -1.60
N THR A 55 -3.78 -1.73 -2.30
CA THR A 55 -3.09 -2.95 -1.88
C THR A 55 -1.65 -2.90 -2.39
N ASP A 56 -0.68 -2.84 -1.48
CA ASP A 56 0.73 -2.85 -1.82
C ASP A 56 1.17 -4.22 -2.33
N CYS A 57 1.67 -4.26 -3.56
CA CYS A 57 2.16 -5.47 -4.21
C CYS A 57 3.68 -5.58 -4.22
N GLY A 58 4.38 -4.64 -3.56
CA GLY A 58 5.82 -4.52 -3.60
C GLY A 58 6.34 -4.09 -4.98
N ASN A 59 7.67 -4.05 -5.13
CA ASN A 59 8.34 -3.73 -6.38
C ASN A 59 7.84 -2.44 -7.08
N ARG A 60 7.45 -1.43 -6.28
CA ARG A 60 6.90 -0.16 -6.75
C ARG A 60 5.59 -0.31 -7.54
N TRP A 61 4.76 -1.29 -7.15
CA TRP A 61 3.47 -1.54 -7.78
C TRP A 61 2.40 -1.82 -6.72
N TYR A 62 1.17 -1.44 -7.04
CA TYR A 62 0.01 -1.57 -6.17
C TYR A 62 -1.24 -1.85 -7.00
N CYS A 63 -2.27 -2.32 -6.30
CA CYS A 63 -3.62 -2.45 -6.84
C CYS A 63 -4.56 -1.46 -6.19
N ASP A 64 -5.59 -1.02 -6.92
CA ASP A 64 -6.63 -0.14 -6.39
C ASP A 64 -7.33 -0.79 -5.17
N ALA A 65 -7.97 0.05 -4.37
CA ALA A 65 -8.78 -0.41 -3.25
C ALA A 65 -9.81 -1.48 -3.68
N GLY A 66 -9.92 -2.56 -2.89
CA GLY A 66 -10.81 -3.68 -3.18
C GLY A 66 -10.25 -4.70 -4.20
N LYS A 67 -9.00 -4.55 -4.63
CA LYS A 67 -8.28 -5.54 -5.43
C LYS A 67 -7.10 -6.11 -4.66
N GLN A 68 -6.58 -7.24 -5.12
CA GLN A 68 -5.38 -7.89 -4.59
C GLN A 68 -4.36 -8.16 -5.70
N CYS A 69 -3.11 -8.34 -5.29
CA CYS A 69 -2.01 -8.66 -6.16
C CYS A 69 -2.14 -10.08 -6.71
N ALA A 70 -1.96 -10.22 -8.01
CA ALA A 70 -1.87 -11.50 -8.71
C ALA A 70 -0.57 -11.56 -9.51
N THR A 71 -0.28 -12.75 -10.04
CA THR A 71 0.87 -13.03 -10.90
C THR A 71 0.93 -12.09 -12.10
N ASN A 72 2.14 -11.90 -12.63
CA ASN A 72 2.43 -11.05 -13.78
C ASN A 72 2.03 -9.58 -13.60
N ASN A 73 2.10 -9.07 -12.36
CA ASN A 73 1.73 -7.70 -12.01
C ASN A 73 0.29 -7.33 -12.44
N THR A 74 -0.66 -8.23 -12.15
CA THR A 74 -2.09 -8.01 -12.43
C THR A 74 -2.90 -7.85 -11.15
N CYS A 75 -3.96 -7.04 -11.21
CA CYS A 75 -4.86 -6.83 -10.09
C CYS A 75 -6.16 -7.62 -10.30
N ILE A 76 -6.47 -8.51 -9.38
CA ILE A 76 -7.72 -9.28 -9.41
C ILE A 76 -8.64 -8.82 -8.28
N PRO A 77 -9.96 -9.08 -8.35
CA PRO A 77 -10.88 -8.76 -7.26
C PRO A 77 -10.41 -9.37 -5.93
N LEU A 78 -10.63 -8.65 -4.83
CA LEU A 78 -10.35 -9.19 -3.51
C LEU A 78 -11.15 -10.48 -3.26
N GLY A 79 -10.48 -11.53 -2.78
CA GLY A 79 -11.08 -12.85 -2.56
C GLY A 79 -11.17 -13.75 -3.79
N ALA A 80 -10.76 -13.27 -4.97
CA ALA A 80 -10.54 -14.12 -6.13
C ALA A 80 -9.28 -14.99 -5.99
N THR A 81 -9.26 -16.14 -6.66
CA THR A 81 -8.11 -17.04 -6.75
C THR A 81 -7.39 -16.77 -8.08
N ASP A 82 -6.12 -16.38 -8.03
CA ASP A 82 -5.29 -16.25 -9.22
C ASP A 82 -4.93 -17.63 -9.80
N CYS A 83 -5.28 -17.87 -11.06
CA CYS A 83 -4.98 -19.12 -11.78
C CYS A 83 -3.76 -19.00 -12.70
N GLY A 84 -3.11 -17.84 -12.72
CA GLY A 84 -2.03 -17.56 -13.65
C GLY A 84 -2.51 -17.34 -15.09
N GLY A 85 -1.59 -16.95 -15.96
CA GLY A 85 -1.89 -16.67 -17.37
C GLY A 85 -2.93 -15.56 -17.60
N GLY A 86 -3.13 -14.68 -16.62
CA GLY A 86 -4.13 -13.61 -16.66
C GLY A 86 -5.56 -14.05 -16.34
N SER A 87 -5.76 -15.25 -15.81
CA SER A 87 -7.06 -15.79 -15.41
C SER A 87 -7.20 -15.84 -13.90
N TYR A 88 -8.41 -15.61 -13.40
CA TYR A 88 -8.74 -15.76 -11.99
C TYR A 88 -10.13 -16.36 -11.83
N CYS A 89 -10.38 -16.95 -10.67
CA CYS A 89 -11.68 -17.48 -10.29
C CYS A 89 -12.28 -16.67 -9.16
N VAL A 90 -13.61 -16.52 -9.16
CA VAL A 90 -14.32 -15.80 -8.10
C VAL A 90 -14.25 -16.59 -6.78
N ALA A 91 -14.59 -15.93 -5.68
CA ALA A 91 -14.65 -16.57 -4.38
C ALA A 91 -15.54 -17.83 -4.40
N GLY A 92 -15.05 -18.93 -3.84
CA GLY A 92 -15.73 -20.23 -3.81
C GLY A 92 -15.35 -21.17 -4.96
N GLN A 93 -14.70 -20.67 -6.00
CA GLN A 93 -14.15 -21.46 -7.11
C GLN A 93 -12.66 -21.70 -6.94
N TYR A 94 -12.16 -22.77 -7.57
CA TYR A 94 -10.73 -23.10 -7.61
C TYR A 94 -10.23 -23.24 -9.06
N CYS A 95 -8.92 -23.09 -9.22
CA CYS A 95 -8.26 -23.25 -10.51
C CYS A 95 -8.14 -24.72 -10.86
N CYS A 96 -8.78 -25.13 -11.95
CA CYS A 96 -8.61 -26.45 -12.55
C CYS A 96 -7.73 -26.38 -13.81
N MET A 97 -7.50 -27.53 -14.46
CA MET A 97 -6.59 -27.61 -15.60
C MET A 97 -6.94 -26.57 -16.67
N LYS A 98 -5.91 -26.01 -17.32
CA LYS A 98 -6.02 -24.98 -18.37
C LYS A 98 -6.56 -23.62 -17.90
N ASN A 99 -6.27 -23.22 -16.65
CA ASN A 99 -6.65 -21.91 -16.09
C ASN A 99 -8.18 -21.69 -16.07
N GLN A 100 -8.95 -22.76 -15.89
CA GLN A 100 -10.41 -22.70 -15.79
C GLN A 100 -10.88 -22.66 -14.34
N CYS A 101 -12.11 -22.18 -14.13
CA CYS A 101 -12.75 -22.14 -12.83
C CYS A 101 -13.69 -23.31 -12.65
N CYS A 102 -13.48 -24.04 -11.56
CA CYS A 102 -14.28 -25.18 -11.16
C CYS A 102 -14.91 -24.91 -9.78
N ASP A 103 -16.15 -25.37 -9.59
CA ASP A 103 -16.87 -25.26 -8.33
C ASP A 103 -16.46 -26.39 -7.38
N ASN A 104 -16.42 -26.11 -6.07
CA ASN A 104 -16.30 -27.15 -5.06
C ASN A 104 -17.64 -27.91 -4.99
N TYR A 105 -17.63 -29.20 -5.34
CA TYR A 105 -18.78 -30.10 -5.21
C TYR A 105 -18.98 -30.58 -3.77
#